data_AF-A0A6C2UB60-F1
#
_entry.id   AF-A0A6C2UB60-F1
#
_cell.length_a   1.000
_cell.length_b   1.000
_cell.length_c   1.000
_cell.angle_alpha   90.00
_cell.angle_beta   90.00
_cell.angle_gamma   90.00
#
_symmetry.space_group_name_H-M   'P 1'
#
loop_
_entity.id
_entity.type
_entity.pdbx_description
1 polymer ?
#
loop_
_entity_poly.entity_id
_entity_poly.type
_entity_poly.pdbx_seq_one_letter_code
_entity_poly.pdbx_strand_id
1 'polypeptide(L)'
;MAGLPSFIGDHGNVQNPTMIFRLMGVDSNTFWNTYGPNSIMNMQISQMIAESHANGSYYLPRSKVFLFPGTHPGEVLCNCTRVIGKDGRELNPLINKDFTEAETEGRRQAREYERFFRDHLKGFEHAHIIDTGVQVGVRQTRQGVGTSMLKNDDVVKGAKFNDGIARSAWPIELHSGSKPKVEWLFNDYYEVPYGCFVPEQGENLLFAGRCLSAEHEAVASARVTAQCFSYGHAVGHAAALCIKEKLTPRNIDGESLREILNKDNARLD
;
A
#
# COMPACT_ATOMS: atom_id res chain seq x y z
N MET A 1 -9.49 14.56 -11.04
CA MET A 1 -9.06 15.39 -9.89
C MET A 1 -9.27 16.83 -10.29
N ALA A 2 -10.08 17.61 -9.57
CA ALA A 2 -10.35 19.02 -9.91
C ALA A 2 -10.72 19.32 -11.39
N GLY A 3 -11.34 18.37 -12.10
CA GLY A 3 -11.65 18.48 -13.53
C GLY A 3 -10.47 18.28 -14.50
N LEU A 4 -9.26 18.06 -14.00
CA LEU A 4 -8.04 17.86 -14.80
C LEU A 4 -7.82 16.40 -15.21
N PRO A 5 -6.96 16.15 -16.24
CA PRO A 5 -6.61 14.82 -16.69
C PRO A 5 -6.16 13.89 -15.56
N SER A 6 -6.64 12.65 -15.62
CA SER A 6 -6.33 11.59 -14.68
C SER A 6 -6.52 10.25 -15.35
N PHE A 7 -5.80 9.24 -14.87
CA PHE A 7 -5.97 7.85 -15.32
C PHE A 7 -6.29 6.94 -14.14
N ILE A 8 -6.68 5.70 -14.42
CA ILE A 8 -7.03 4.70 -13.40
C ILE A 8 -6.22 3.46 -13.70
N GLY A 9 -5.22 3.20 -12.86
CA GLY A 9 -4.32 2.07 -12.95
C GLY A 9 -3.88 1.71 -14.37
N ASP A 10 -4.01 0.45 -14.73
CA ASP A 10 -3.64 -0.04 -16.07
C ASP A 10 -4.91 -0.19 -16.92
N HIS A 11 -5.18 0.81 -17.77
CA HIS A 11 -6.38 0.83 -18.62
C HIS A 11 -7.71 0.60 -17.86
N GLY A 12 -7.81 1.08 -16.61
CA GLY A 12 -8.98 0.93 -15.74
C GLY A 12 -8.88 -0.23 -14.73
N ASN A 13 -7.92 -1.14 -14.90
CA ASN A 13 -7.61 -2.21 -13.95
C ASN A 13 -6.85 -1.65 -12.75
N VAL A 14 -7.20 -2.12 -11.55
CA VAL A 14 -6.68 -1.59 -10.29
C VAL A 14 -6.17 -2.71 -9.40
N GLN A 15 -5.19 -2.41 -8.56
CA GLN A 15 -4.76 -3.36 -7.54
C GLN A 15 -5.89 -3.68 -6.55
N ASN A 16 -6.09 -4.98 -6.31
CA ASN A 16 -7.18 -5.50 -5.49
C ASN A 16 -7.20 -4.89 -4.09
N PRO A 17 -8.37 -4.60 -3.50
CA PRO A 17 -8.46 -4.15 -2.12
C PRO A 17 -8.00 -5.21 -1.08
N THR A 18 -7.80 -4.77 0.15
CA THR A 18 -7.57 -5.65 1.31
C THR A 18 -8.42 -5.19 2.49
N MET A 19 -9.06 -6.11 3.20
CA MET A 19 -9.59 -5.84 4.53
C MET A 19 -8.53 -6.17 5.57
N ILE A 20 -8.02 -5.14 6.24
CA ILE A 20 -7.20 -5.28 7.44
C ILE A 20 -8.15 -5.38 8.63
N PHE A 21 -7.81 -6.24 9.59
CA PHE A 21 -8.60 -6.45 10.80
C PHE A 21 -7.70 -6.65 12.00
N ARG A 22 -8.24 -6.49 13.21
CA ARG A 22 -7.54 -6.67 14.47
C ARG A 22 -8.20 -7.76 15.29
N LEU A 23 -7.36 -8.58 15.90
CA LEU A 23 -7.74 -9.62 16.83
C LEU A 23 -7.31 -9.25 18.24
N MET A 24 -8.08 -9.70 19.23
CA MET A 24 -7.77 -9.64 20.66
C MET A 24 -7.87 -11.04 21.25
N GLY A 25 -7.21 -11.28 22.40
CA GLY A 25 -7.25 -12.56 23.09
C GLY A 25 -6.19 -13.54 22.60
N VAL A 26 -5.15 -13.04 21.93
CA VAL A 26 -4.01 -13.86 21.48
C VAL A 26 -3.00 -14.01 22.62
N ASP A 27 -2.59 -15.23 22.96
CA ASP A 27 -1.36 -15.46 23.72
C ASP A 27 -0.15 -15.23 22.80
N SER A 28 0.28 -13.97 22.75
CA SER A 28 1.39 -13.54 21.92
C SER A 28 2.69 -14.26 22.27
N ASN A 29 2.93 -14.59 23.54
CA ASN A 29 4.16 -15.26 23.95
C ASN A 29 4.20 -16.68 23.37
N THR A 30 3.13 -17.44 23.55
CA THR A 30 3.02 -18.79 22.97
C THR A 30 3.14 -18.74 21.44
N PHE A 31 2.45 -17.81 20.79
CA PHE A 31 2.48 -17.69 19.34
C PHE A 31 3.89 -17.37 18.81
N TRP A 32 4.53 -16.30 19.30
CA TRP A 32 5.83 -15.86 18.80
C TRP A 32 6.97 -16.83 19.16
N ASN A 33 6.89 -17.52 20.31
CA ASN A 33 7.82 -18.59 20.65
C ASN A 33 7.65 -19.83 19.75
N THR A 34 6.44 -20.09 19.28
CA THR A 34 6.15 -21.27 18.43
C THR A 34 6.53 -21.02 16.97
N TYR A 35 6.14 -19.88 16.41
CA TYR A 35 6.23 -19.63 14.96
C TYR A 35 7.35 -18.67 14.56
N GLY A 36 8.03 -18.06 15.55
CA GLY A 36 9.13 -17.13 15.37
C GLY A 36 8.67 -15.66 15.32
N PRO A 37 9.58 -14.69 15.56
CA PRO A 37 9.22 -13.30 15.87
C PRO A 37 8.85 -12.43 14.66
N ASN A 38 8.90 -12.99 13.45
CA ASN A 38 8.71 -12.22 12.23
C ASN A 38 7.23 -11.95 11.96
N SER A 39 6.89 -10.72 11.56
CA SER A 39 5.51 -10.39 11.18
C SER A 39 5.08 -10.95 9.82
N ILE A 40 6.05 -11.34 8.97
CA ILE A 40 5.77 -12.12 7.77
C ILE A 40 5.73 -13.58 8.18
N MET A 41 4.56 -14.21 8.03
CA MET A 41 4.38 -15.57 8.50
C MET A 41 5.27 -16.56 7.74
N ASN A 42 5.80 -17.52 8.50
CA ASN A 42 6.74 -18.50 8.00
C ASN A 42 6.08 -19.48 7.00
N MET A 43 6.91 -20.36 6.42
CA MET A 43 6.43 -21.34 5.43
C MET A 43 5.39 -22.31 6.01
N GLN A 44 5.56 -22.70 7.29
CA GLN A 44 4.63 -23.61 7.96
C GLN A 44 3.21 -23.05 7.99
N ILE A 45 3.02 -21.81 8.48
CA ILE A 45 1.69 -21.17 8.50
C ILE A 45 1.16 -20.99 7.07
N SER A 46 2.02 -20.58 6.14
CA SER A 46 1.62 -20.39 4.74
C SER A 46 1.13 -21.69 4.09
N GLN A 47 1.76 -22.83 4.39
CA GLN A 47 1.36 -24.15 3.92
C GLN A 47 0.04 -24.59 4.55
N MET A 48 -0.12 -24.44 5.87
CA MET A 48 -1.37 -24.77 6.56
C MET A 48 -2.57 -24.01 5.97
N ILE A 49 -2.40 -22.71 5.67
CA ILE A 49 -3.42 -21.90 5.00
C ILE A 49 -3.71 -22.42 3.60
N ALA A 50 -2.66 -22.69 2.80
CA ALA A 50 -2.81 -23.15 1.42
C ALA A 50 -3.52 -24.51 1.33
N GLU A 51 -3.16 -25.46 2.19
CA GLU A 51 -3.76 -26.80 2.26
C GLU A 51 -5.23 -26.72 2.70
N SER A 52 -5.51 -25.91 3.72
CA SER A 52 -6.87 -25.67 4.24
C SER A 52 -7.78 -24.99 3.22
N HIS A 53 -7.20 -24.16 2.35
CA HIS A 53 -7.91 -23.59 1.22
C HIS A 53 -8.15 -24.62 0.10
N ALA A 54 -7.10 -25.36 -0.27
CA ALA A 54 -7.16 -26.33 -1.36
C ALA A 54 -8.12 -27.50 -1.07
N ASN A 55 -8.23 -27.91 0.20
CA ASN A 55 -9.15 -28.98 0.61
C ASN A 55 -10.60 -28.51 0.85
N GLY A 56 -10.88 -27.21 0.72
CA GLY A 56 -12.22 -26.62 0.85
C GLY A 56 -12.74 -26.45 2.28
N SER A 57 -11.95 -26.75 3.31
CA SER A 57 -12.36 -26.56 4.71
C SER A 57 -12.48 -25.07 5.09
N TYR A 58 -11.69 -24.23 4.41
CA TYR A 58 -11.69 -22.78 4.57
C TYR A 58 -11.58 -22.05 3.25
N TYR A 59 -12.07 -20.81 3.20
CA TYR A 59 -11.81 -19.91 2.09
C TYR A 59 -10.73 -18.89 2.46
N LEU A 60 -9.47 -19.18 2.11
CA LEU A 60 -8.28 -18.38 2.44
C LEU A 60 -7.46 -18.08 1.18
N PRO A 61 -7.90 -17.13 0.33
CA PRO A 61 -7.35 -16.91 -1.01
C PRO A 61 -5.91 -16.37 -1.04
N ARG A 62 -5.32 -16.09 0.14
CA ARG A 62 -3.95 -15.62 0.31
C ARG A 62 -3.25 -16.39 1.43
N SER A 63 -2.25 -17.19 1.06
CA SER A 63 -1.47 -17.98 2.01
C SER A 63 -0.35 -17.20 2.68
N LYS A 64 0.29 -16.27 1.97
CA LYS A 64 1.33 -15.40 2.53
C LYS A 64 0.71 -14.21 3.24
N VAL A 65 0.55 -14.33 4.56
CA VAL A 65 -0.11 -13.37 5.42
C VAL A 65 0.86 -12.65 6.35
N PHE A 66 0.44 -11.49 6.85
CA PHE A 66 1.22 -10.67 7.76
C PHE A 66 0.44 -10.50 9.07
N LEU A 67 1.06 -10.83 10.19
CA LEU A 67 0.52 -10.66 11.53
C LEU A 67 1.47 -9.76 12.30
N PHE A 68 0.98 -8.64 12.82
CA PHE A 68 1.80 -7.68 13.57
C PHE A 68 1.31 -7.63 15.02
N PRO A 69 2.21 -7.58 16.01
CA PRO A 69 1.80 -7.31 17.37
C PRO A 69 1.11 -5.94 17.43
N GLY A 70 -0.03 -5.86 18.10
CA GLY A 70 -0.70 -4.60 18.37
C GLY A 70 -0.05 -3.83 19.52
N THR A 71 -0.65 -2.69 19.86
CA THR A 71 -0.15 -1.84 20.96
C THR A 71 -0.57 -2.36 22.32
N HIS A 72 -1.64 -3.17 22.39
CA HIS A 72 -2.10 -3.79 23.62
C HIS A 72 -1.69 -5.27 23.70
N PRO A 73 -1.41 -5.80 24.91
CA PRO A 73 -1.18 -7.22 25.10
C PRO A 73 -2.30 -8.08 24.52
N GLY A 74 -1.93 -9.09 23.75
CA GLY A 74 -2.86 -10.01 23.08
C GLY A 74 -3.60 -9.42 21.88
N GLU A 75 -3.21 -8.24 21.43
CA GLU A 75 -3.68 -7.64 20.17
C GLU A 75 -2.80 -8.08 19.01
N VAL A 76 -3.43 -8.44 17.88
CA VAL A 76 -2.72 -8.72 16.63
C VAL A 76 -3.42 -8.01 15.47
N LEU A 77 -2.67 -7.25 14.69
CA LEU A 77 -3.10 -6.66 13.43
C LEU A 77 -2.86 -7.65 12.28
N CYS A 78 -3.91 -7.91 11.50
CA CYS A 78 -3.92 -8.93 10.46
C CYS A 78 -4.04 -8.29 9.07
N ASN A 79 -3.02 -8.49 8.22
CA ASN A 79 -3.08 -8.21 6.80
C ASN A 79 -3.01 -9.54 6.03
N CYS A 80 -4.17 -10.15 5.87
CA CYS A 80 -4.31 -11.52 5.40
C CYS A 80 -5.13 -11.64 4.12
N THR A 81 -6.04 -10.71 3.86
CA THR A 81 -7.06 -10.86 2.83
C THR A 81 -6.54 -10.54 1.42
N ARG A 82 -7.24 -11.09 0.42
CA ARG A 82 -7.11 -10.76 -1.00
C ARG A 82 -8.52 -10.69 -1.57
N VAL A 83 -9.03 -9.46 -1.68
CA VAL A 83 -10.43 -9.23 -1.99
C VAL A 83 -10.58 -9.09 -3.50
N ILE A 84 -11.21 -10.08 -4.14
CA ILE A 84 -11.49 -10.13 -5.57
C ILE A 84 -13.00 -10.30 -5.79
N GLY A 85 -13.48 -9.96 -6.99
CA GLY A 85 -14.88 -10.19 -7.36
C GLY A 85 -15.22 -11.68 -7.41
N LYS A 86 -16.49 -12.02 -7.23
CA LYS A 86 -17.01 -13.40 -7.34
C LYS A 86 -16.76 -14.03 -8.71
N ASP A 87 -16.67 -13.20 -9.73
CA ASP A 87 -16.33 -13.52 -11.12
C ASP A 87 -14.81 -13.50 -11.39
N GLY A 88 -13.99 -13.27 -10.37
CA GLY A 88 -12.53 -13.28 -10.44
C GLY A 88 -11.88 -11.97 -10.89
N ARG A 89 -12.67 -10.93 -11.19
CA ARG A 89 -12.14 -9.63 -11.61
C ARG A 89 -11.60 -8.82 -10.43
N GLU A 90 -10.82 -7.79 -10.77
CA GLU A 90 -10.40 -6.78 -9.82
C GLU A 90 -11.57 -5.85 -9.46
N LEU A 91 -11.66 -5.47 -8.18
CA LEU A 91 -12.74 -4.62 -7.69
C LEU A 91 -12.29 -3.16 -7.68
N ASN A 92 -12.83 -2.37 -8.62
CA ASN A 92 -12.51 -0.96 -8.73
C ASN A 92 -13.36 -0.12 -7.76
N PRO A 93 -12.78 0.48 -6.70
CA PRO A 93 -13.54 1.18 -5.68
C PRO A 93 -14.19 2.49 -6.15
N LEU A 94 -13.93 2.92 -7.40
CA LEU A 94 -14.67 4.01 -8.04
C LEU A 94 -16.06 3.56 -8.55
N ILE A 95 -16.29 2.25 -8.65
CA ILE A 95 -17.56 1.65 -9.03
C ILE A 95 -18.27 1.22 -7.75
N ASN A 96 -19.47 1.76 -7.51
CA ASN A 96 -20.24 1.52 -6.28
C ASN A 96 -20.49 0.03 -6.00
N LYS A 97 -20.80 -0.75 -7.05
CA LYS A 97 -21.06 -2.20 -6.97
C LYS A 97 -19.81 -2.94 -6.52
N ASP A 98 -18.66 -2.62 -7.12
CA ASP A 98 -17.36 -3.22 -6.78
C ASP A 98 -16.95 -2.90 -5.37
N PHE A 99 -17.15 -1.64 -4.96
CA PHE A 99 -16.82 -1.22 -3.60
C PHE A 99 -17.70 -1.96 -2.57
N THR A 100 -19.01 -2.07 -2.84
CA THR A 100 -19.94 -2.84 -1.99
C THR A 100 -19.55 -4.31 -1.90
N GLU A 101 -19.17 -4.91 -3.03
CA GLU A 101 -18.68 -6.28 -3.11
C GLU A 101 -17.39 -6.46 -2.29
N ALA A 102 -16.45 -5.51 -2.40
CA ALA A 102 -15.18 -5.55 -1.68
C ALA A 102 -15.37 -5.42 -0.16
N GLU A 103 -16.29 -4.56 0.30
CA GLU A 103 -16.62 -4.41 1.72
C GLU A 103 -17.22 -5.68 2.32
N THR A 104 -18.09 -6.35 1.56
CA THR A 104 -18.77 -7.57 2.00
C THR A 104 -17.79 -8.74 2.02
N GLU A 105 -17.07 -8.95 0.92
CA GLU A 105 -16.13 -10.04 0.77
C GLU A 105 -14.94 -9.89 1.72
N GLY A 106 -14.44 -8.67 1.93
CA GLY A 106 -13.36 -8.39 2.86
C GLY A 106 -13.69 -8.81 4.31
N ARG A 107 -14.92 -8.52 4.78
CA ARG A 107 -15.36 -8.92 6.13
C ARG A 107 -15.61 -10.43 6.23
N ARG A 108 -16.12 -11.05 5.16
CA ARG A 108 -16.25 -12.51 5.09
C ARG A 108 -14.89 -13.20 5.21
N GLN A 109 -13.90 -12.75 4.45
CA GLN A 109 -12.53 -13.29 4.56
C GLN A 109 -11.94 -13.05 5.95
N ALA A 110 -12.10 -11.87 6.55
CA ALA A 110 -11.59 -11.61 7.90
C ALA A 110 -12.10 -12.64 8.92
N ARG A 111 -13.40 -12.97 8.87
CA ARG A 111 -14.02 -14.01 9.72
C ARG A 111 -13.49 -15.42 9.41
N GLU A 112 -13.25 -15.73 8.14
CA GLU A 112 -12.66 -17.02 7.75
C GLU A 112 -11.20 -17.17 8.24
N TYR A 113 -10.39 -16.11 8.16
CA TYR A 113 -9.04 -16.12 8.73
C TYR A 113 -9.07 -16.20 10.26
N GLU A 114 -9.96 -15.48 10.94
CA GLU A 114 -10.17 -15.61 12.40
C GLU A 114 -10.48 -17.06 12.77
N ARG A 115 -11.45 -17.69 12.09
CA ARG A 115 -11.83 -19.10 12.30
C ARG A 115 -10.62 -20.02 12.15
N PHE A 116 -9.90 -19.90 11.03
CA PHE A 116 -8.69 -20.68 10.78
C PHE A 116 -7.61 -20.47 11.85
N PHE A 117 -7.37 -19.23 12.28
CA PHE A 117 -6.34 -18.97 13.29
C PHE A 117 -6.69 -19.60 14.63
N ARG A 118 -7.94 -19.50 15.07
CA ARG A 118 -8.40 -20.12 16.33
C ARG A 118 -8.27 -21.64 16.30
N ASP A 119 -8.58 -22.25 15.16
CA ASP A 119 -8.62 -23.70 15.03
C ASP A 119 -7.22 -24.32 14.84
N HIS A 120 -6.25 -23.54 14.34
CA HIS A 120 -4.96 -24.10 13.89
C HIS A 120 -3.69 -23.43 14.44
N LEU A 121 -3.75 -22.20 14.95
CA LEU A 121 -2.55 -21.49 15.42
C LEU A 121 -2.48 -21.50 16.95
N LYS A 122 -1.34 -21.97 17.48
CA LYS A 122 -1.08 -21.92 18.93
C LYS A 122 -1.06 -20.49 19.44
N GLY A 123 -1.80 -20.24 20.51
CA GLY A 123 -1.96 -18.92 21.11
C GLY A 123 -3.13 -18.12 20.53
N PHE A 124 -3.83 -18.60 19.50
CA PHE A 124 -5.00 -17.94 18.91
C PHE A 124 -6.33 -18.56 19.36
N GLU A 125 -6.34 -19.53 20.26
CA GLU A 125 -7.52 -20.33 20.63
C GLU A 125 -8.68 -19.45 21.14
N HIS A 126 -8.35 -18.33 21.81
CA HIS A 126 -9.28 -17.34 22.35
C HIS A 126 -9.32 -16.04 21.53
N ALA A 127 -8.66 -16.02 20.37
CA ALA A 127 -8.64 -14.87 19.50
C ALA A 127 -10.04 -14.54 18.99
N HIS A 128 -10.37 -13.25 18.92
CA HIS A 128 -11.60 -12.79 18.30
C HIS A 128 -11.41 -11.42 17.63
N ILE A 129 -12.15 -11.17 16.56
CA ILE A 129 -12.12 -9.86 15.88
C ILE A 129 -12.72 -8.80 16.80
N ILE A 130 -11.92 -7.78 17.08
CA ILE A 130 -12.35 -6.56 17.76
C ILE A 130 -12.61 -5.41 16.80
N ASP A 131 -12.02 -5.46 15.61
CA ASP A 131 -12.09 -4.35 14.66
C ASP A 131 -11.77 -4.81 13.23
N THR A 132 -12.37 -4.12 12.28
CA THR A 132 -12.04 -4.18 10.84
C THR A 132 -11.80 -2.77 10.36
N GLY A 133 -11.06 -2.58 9.28
CA GLY A 133 -11.05 -1.28 8.60
C GLY A 133 -12.48 -0.75 8.41
N VAL A 134 -12.69 0.54 8.73
CA VAL A 134 -13.99 1.21 8.53
C VAL A 134 -14.45 1.02 7.08
N GLN A 135 -13.48 1.05 6.16
CA GLN A 135 -13.62 0.68 4.77
C GLN A 135 -12.54 -0.33 4.38
N VAL A 136 -12.76 -1.02 3.27
CA VAL A 136 -11.74 -1.84 2.64
C VAL A 136 -10.55 -0.96 2.25
N GLY A 137 -9.35 -1.48 2.50
CA GLY A 137 -8.08 -0.87 2.16
C GLY A 137 -7.91 -0.75 0.65
N VAL A 138 -8.19 0.44 0.13
CA VAL A 138 -8.02 0.79 -1.28
C VAL A 138 -6.55 0.94 -1.64
N ARG A 139 -6.09 0.11 -2.58
CA ARG A 139 -4.71 0.15 -3.09
C ARG A 139 -4.54 1.13 -4.26
N GLN A 140 -5.48 1.20 -5.19
CA GLN A 140 -5.33 2.06 -6.37
C GLN A 140 -6.67 2.63 -6.84
N THR A 141 -6.66 3.89 -7.27
CA THR A 141 -7.81 4.63 -7.80
C THR A 141 -7.34 5.58 -8.91
N ARG A 142 -7.93 6.78 -9.01
CA ARG A 142 -7.47 7.83 -9.93
C ARG A 142 -6.07 8.30 -9.53
N GLN A 143 -5.18 8.32 -10.51
CA GLN A 143 -3.83 8.88 -10.41
C GLN A 143 -3.72 10.11 -11.31
N GLY A 144 -3.00 11.11 -10.84
CA GLY A 144 -2.76 12.36 -11.56
C GLY A 144 -1.82 12.14 -12.72
N VAL A 145 -2.02 12.91 -13.79
CA VAL A 145 -1.05 13.01 -14.88
C VAL A 145 -0.06 14.12 -14.51
N GLY A 146 1.10 13.71 -14.01
CA GLY A 146 2.18 14.62 -13.62
C GLY A 146 3.10 14.95 -14.79
N THR A 147 3.88 16.03 -14.68
CA THR A 147 4.94 16.38 -15.65
C THR A 147 6.04 15.32 -15.73
N SER A 148 6.07 14.41 -14.76
CA SER A 148 6.84 13.17 -14.80
C SER A 148 5.94 12.00 -14.38
N MET A 149 6.33 10.79 -14.78
CA MET A 149 5.67 9.55 -14.37
C MET A 149 6.73 8.56 -13.89
N LEU A 150 6.64 8.16 -12.61
CA LEU A 150 7.52 7.15 -12.04
C LEU A 150 7.35 5.82 -12.77
N LYS A 151 8.45 5.27 -13.27
CA LYS A 151 8.46 4.03 -14.07
C LYS A 151 8.64 2.80 -13.20
N ASN A 152 8.17 1.66 -13.70
CA ASN A 152 8.46 0.36 -13.08
C ASN A 152 9.99 0.15 -13.01
N ASP A 153 10.69 0.48 -14.08
CA ASP A 153 12.16 0.38 -14.18
C ASP A 153 12.89 1.28 -13.16
N ASP A 154 12.34 2.45 -12.83
CA ASP A 154 12.94 3.34 -11.84
C ASP A 154 12.94 2.69 -10.46
N VAL A 155 11.85 1.99 -10.13
CA VAL A 155 11.74 1.24 -8.89
C VAL A 155 12.70 0.05 -8.90
N VAL A 156 12.68 -0.78 -9.95
CA VAL A 156 13.50 -2.01 -10.00
C VAL A 156 15.01 -1.70 -9.99
N LYS A 157 15.43 -0.60 -10.63
CA LYS A 157 16.84 -0.20 -10.73
C LYS A 157 17.32 0.69 -9.58
N GLY A 158 16.45 1.04 -8.63
CA GLY A 158 16.83 1.95 -7.54
C GLY A 158 17.20 3.35 -8.04
N ALA A 159 16.45 3.90 -8.99
CA ALA A 159 16.81 5.16 -9.63
C ALA A 159 16.87 6.33 -8.62
N LYS A 160 17.82 7.23 -8.83
CA LYS A 160 18.04 8.46 -8.04
C LYS A 160 17.84 9.66 -8.97
N PHE A 161 17.27 10.73 -8.45
CA PHE A 161 16.87 11.87 -9.25
C PHE A 161 17.34 13.16 -8.60
N ASN A 162 17.84 14.11 -9.39
CA ASN A 162 18.21 15.43 -8.87
C ASN A 162 17.03 16.13 -8.17
N ASP A 163 15.82 15.96 -8.72
CA ASP A 163 14.57 16.46 -8.17
C ASP A 163 13.82 15.42 -7.31
N GLY A 164 14.52 14.39 -6.81
CA GLY A 164 13.95 13.39 -5.92
C GLY A 164 13.54 13.99 -4.57
N ILE A 165 12.26 13.85 -4.20
CA ILE A 165 11.68 14.46 -2.98
C ILE A 165 11.32 13.45 -1.89
N ALA A 166 11.47 12.16 -2.16
CA ALA A 166 11.18 11.09 -1.22
C ALA A 166 11.99 9.84 -1.59
N ARG A 167 12.44 9.11 -0.57
CA ARG A 167 13.12 7.81 -0.71
C ARG A 167 12.17 6.68 -0.37
N SER A 168 12.27 5.58 -1.11
CA SER A 168 11.51 4.36 -0.84
C SER A 168 12.38 3.13 -1.07
N ALA A 169 12.49 2.29 -0.05
CA ALA A 169 13.08 0.95 -0.14
C ALA A 169 12.01 -0.15 -0.24
N TRP A 170 10.74 0.23 -0.45
CA TRP A 170 9.65 -0.74 -0.49
C TRP A 170 9.69 -1.50 -1.83
N PRO A 171 9.47 -2.83 -1.83
CA PRO A 171 9.42 -3.61 -3.06
C PRO A 171 8.21 -3.25 -3.92
N ILE A 172 8.24 -3.56 -5.21
CA ILE A 172 6.99 -3.67 -5.98
C ILE A 172 6.20 -4.83 -5.39
N GLU A 173 5.05 -4.55 -4.76
CA GLU A 173 4.12 -5.56 -4.23
C GLU A 173 2.79 -5.49 -4.98
N LEU A 174 2.77 -6.07 -6.19
CA LEU A 174 1.65 -5.97 -7.11
C LEU A 174 0.54 -6.97 -6.74
N HIS A 175 -0.67 -6.44 -6.51
CA HIS A 175 -1.88 -7.18 -6.16
C HIS A 175 -2.88 -7.29 -7.32
N SER A 176 -2.40 -7.68 -8.50
CA SER A 176 -3.20 -7.92 -9.71
C SER A 176 -3.00 -9.35 -10.25
N GLY A 177 -3.83 -9.77 -11.20
CA GLY A 177 -3.70 -11.09 -11.87
C GLY A 177 -3.95 -12.31 -10.97
N SER A 178 -3.41 -13.48 -11.35
CA SER A 178 -3.69 -14.76 -10.68
C SER A 178 -2.96 -14.95 -9.35
N LYS A 179 -1.75 -14.41 -9.21
CA LYS A 179 -0.91 -14.45 -7.99
C LYS A 179 -0.23 -13.09 -7.77
N PRO A 180 -0.10 -12.61 -6.51
CA PRO A 180 0.69 -11.42 -6.22
C PRO A 180 2.14 -11.54 -6.70
N LYS A 181 2.70 -10.46 -7.24
CA LYS A 181 4.10 -10.36 -7.69
C LYS A 181 4.86 -9.47 -6.71
N VAL A 182 6.06 -9.91 -6.30
CA VAL A 182 6.95 -9.13 -5.42
C VAL A 182 8.35 -9.03 -6.00
N GLU A 183 8.83 -7.81 -6.24
CA GLU A 183 10.21 -7.54 -6.69
C GLU A 183 10.92 -6.64 -5.66
N TRP A 184 12.00 -7.17 -5.07
CA TRP A 184 12.73 -6.54 -3.98
C TRP A 184 13.89 -5.69 -4.47
N LEU A 185 14.04 -4.53 -3.84
CA LEU A 185 15.29 -3.79 -3.80
C LEU A 185 16.10 -4.27 -2.60
N PHE A 186 17.31 -4.77 -2.87
CA PHE A 186 18.20 -5.26 -1.81
C PHE A 186 19.23 -4.19 -1.47
N ASN A 187 19.23 -3.74 -0.21
CA ASN A 187 20.19 -2.75 0.33
C ASN A 187 20.24 -1.44 -0.48
N ASP A 188 19.13 -1.07 -1.12
CA ASP A 188 19.02 0.15 -1.91
C ASP A 188 17.60 0.73 -1.79
N TYR A 189 17.41 1.92 -2.32
CA TYR A 189 16.15 2.64 -2.41
C TYR A 189 16.00 3.26 -3.80
N TYR A 190 14.80 3.65 -4.18
CA TYR A 190 14.59 4.56 -5.30
C TYR A 190 14.07 5.90 -4.78
N GLU A 191 14.21 6.94 -5.59
CA GLU A 191 13.65 8.25 -5.30
C GLU A 191 12.39 8.51 -6.13
N VAL A 192 11.49 9.34 -5.63
CA VAL A 192 10.31 9.79 -6.38
C VAL A 192 10.52 11.25 -6.78
N PRO A 193 10.55 11.56 -8.09
CA PRO A 193 10.81 12.92 -8.56
C PRO A 193 9.61 13.83 -8.32
N TYR A 194 9.87 15.11 -8.05
CA TYR A 194 8.86 16.14 -7.79
C TYR A 194 7.81 16.23 -8.90
N GLY A 195 8.22 16.07 -10.17
CA GLY A 195 7.32 16.09 -11.32
C GLY A 195 6.19 15.05 -11.27
N CYS A 196 6.30 14.00 -10.47
CA CYS A 196 5.21 13.02 -10.27
C CYS A 196 3.98 13.60 -9.54
N PHE A 197 4.11 14.80 -8.98
CA PHE A 197 3.10 15.47 -8.14
C PHE A 197 2.63 16.81 -8.72
N VAL A 198 3.25 17.23 -9.83
CA VAL A 198 2.99 18.48 -10.54
C VAL A 198 2.12 18.18 -11.76
N PRO A 199 0.85 18.65 -11.82
CA PRO A 199 0.00 18.41 -12.97
C PRO A 199 0.61 18.90 -14.30
N GLU A 200 0.42 18.17 -15.39
CA GLU A 200 0.76 18.67 -16.75
C GLU A 200 -0.10 19.87 -17.17
N GLN A 201 -1.33 19.94 -16.67
CA GLN A 201 -2.31 20.98 -17.00
C GLN A 201 -2.90 21.62 -15.74
N GLY A 202 -3.34 22.87 -15.87
CA GLY A 202 -3.81 23.68 -14.76
C GLY A 202 -2.66 24.36 -14.02
N GLU A 203 -2.97 25.46 -13.33
CA GLU A 203 -2.03 26.22 -12.52
C GLU A 203 -2.50 26.25 -11.07
N ASN A 204 -1.58 26.51 -10.14
CA ASN A 204 -1.86 26.62 -8.70
C ASN A 204 -2.46 25.34 -8.08
N LEU A 205 -2.16 24.19 -8.66
CA LEU A 205 -2.56 22.88 -8.15
C LEU A 205 -1.34 21.98 -8.02
N LEU A 206 -1.28 21.26 -6.90
CA LEU A 206 -0.39 20.13 -6.65
C LEU A 206 -1.24 18.97 -6.11
N PHE A 207 -0.80 17.73 -6.31
CA PHE A 207 -1.40 16.57 -5.68
C PHE A 207 -0.34 15.75 -4.95
N ALA A 208 -0.72 15.05 -3.89
CA ALA A 208 0.21 14.28 -3.05
C ALA A 208 -0.42 12.99 -2.55
N GLY A 209 0.43 12.03 -2.16
CA GLY A 209 0.01 10.74 -1.64
C GLY A 209 -0.23 9.70 -2.74
N ARG A 210 -1.20 8.81 -2.52
CA ARG A 210 -1.45 7.62 -3.36
C ARG A 210 -1.86 7.93 -4.81
N CYS A 211 -2.26 9.16 -5.11
CA CYS A 211 -2.65 9.59 -6.45
C CYS A 211 -1.47 10.07 -7.31
N LEU A 212 -0.22 9.80 -6.89
CA LEU A 212 0.98 10.16 -7.67
C LEU A 212 0.94 9.64 -9.11
N SER A 213 1.61 10.36 -10.00
CA SER A 213 1.83 9.96 -11.40
C SER A 213 2.87 8.84 -11.44
N ALA A 214 2.40 7.60 -11.62
CA ALA A 214 3.25 6.41 -11.61
C ALA A 214 2.60 5.28 -12.43
N GLU A 215 3.43 4.44 -13.03
CA GLU A 215 2.98 3.21 -13.69
C GLU A 215 2.31 2.23 -12.72
N HIS A 216 1.51 1.32 -13.26
CA HIS A 216 0.64 0.45 -12.47
C HIS A 216 1.40 -0.44 -11.47
N GLU A 217 2.61 -0.91 -11.82
CA GLU A 217 3.43 -1.70 -10.89
C GLU A 217 4.23 -0.80 -9.95
N ALA A 218 4.79 0.31 -10.44
CA ALA A 218 5.53 1.29 -9.64
C ALA A 218 4.69 1.82 -8.47
N VAL A 219 3.41 2.12 -8.70
CA VAL A 219 2.51 2.58 -7.62
C VAL A 219 2.27 1.51 -6.57
N ALA A 220 2.44 0.21 -6.90
CA ALA A 220 2.35 -0.87 -5.91
C ALA A 220 3.41 -0.73 -4.81
N SER A 221 4.56 -0.13 -5.15
CA SER A 221 5.60 0.25 -4.19
C SER A 221 5.38 1.66 -3.62
N ALA A 222 5.23 2.64 -4.51
CA ALA A 222 5.31 4.05 -4.15
C ALA A 222 4.13 4.58 -3.31
N ARG A 223 3.02 3.84 -3.19
CA ARG A 223 1.80 4.30 -2.49
C ARG A 223 1.76 4.00 -1.00
N VAL A 224 2.80 3.38 -0.43
CA VAL A 224 2.80 2.98 0.99
C VAL A 224 2.78 4.23 1.88
N THR A 225 2.17 4.11 3.07
CA THR A 225 1.82 5.25 3.93
C THR A 225 3.02 6.10 4.32
N ALA A 226 4.16 5.47 4.60
CA ALA A 226 5.38 6.19 5.00
C ALA A 226 5.83 7.17 3.90
N GLN A 227 5.83 6.72 2.64
CA GLN A 227 6.18 7.53 1.48
C GLN A 227 5.14 8.63 1.24
N CYS A 228 3.86 8.35 1.47
CA CYS A 228 2.81 9.36 1.37
C CYS A 228 3.02 10.53 2.34
N PHE A 229 3.56 10.28 3.53
CA PHE A 229 3.95 11.36 4.45
C PHE A 229 5.08 12.22 3.87
N SER A 230 6.11 11.59 3.30
CA SER A 230 7.20 12.31 2.62
C SER A 230 6.68 13.16 1.46
N TYR A 231 5.75 12.63 0.65
CA TYR A 231 5.14 13.39 -0.45
C TYR A 231 4.35 14.60 0.07
N GLY A 232 3.56 14.42 1.12
CA GLY A 232 2.79 15.52 1.72
C GLY A 232 3.70 16.62 2.27
N HIS A 233 4.79 16.25 2.94
CA HIS A 233 5.80 17.17 3.44
C HIS A 233 6.46 17.96 2.30
N ALA A 234 6.93 17.26 1.27
CA ALA A 234 7.56 17.87 0.10
C ALA A 234 6.63 18.80 -0.68
N VAL A 235 5.42 18.34 -1.00
CA VAL A 235 4.43 19.12 -1.75
C VAL A 235 3.95 20.33 -0.93
N GLY A 236 3.90 20.22 0.40
CA GLY A 236 3.61 21.35 1.29
C GLY A 236 4.66 22.46 1.17
N HIS A 237 5.95 22.10 1.16
CA HIS A 237 7.04 23.05 0.93
C HIS A 237 6.98 23.66 -0.47
N ALA A 238 6.71 22.85 -1.49
CA ALA A 238 6.54 23.34 -2.86
C ALA A 238 5.42 24.38 -2.95
N ALA A 239 4.27 24.13 -2.30
CA ALA A 239 3.18 25.10 -2.25
C ALA A 239 3.59 26.41 -1.55
N ALA A 240 4.35 26.35 -0.46
CA ALA A 240 4.86 27.53 0.23
C ALA A 240 5.85 28.34 -0.64
N LEU A 241 6.72 27.66 -1.38
CA LEU A 241 7.65 28.27 -2.34
C LEU A 241 6.91 29.01 -3.47
N CYS A 242 5.89 28.37 -4.06
CA CYS A 242 5.06 29.01 -5.10
C CYS A 242 4.56 30.39 -4.65
N ILE A 243 4.07 30.50 -3.40
CA ILE A 243 3.54 31.76 -2.85
C ILE A 243 4.67 32.76 -2.59
N LYS A 244 5.74 32.32 -1.92
CA LYS A 244 6.84 33.19 -1.49
C LYS A 244 7.60 33.79 -2.68
N GLU A 245 7.83 32.98 -3.71
CA GLU A 245 8.66 33.34 -4.86
C GLU A 245 7.83 33.73 -6.08
N LYS A 246 6.49 33.69 -5.98
CA LYS A 246 5.54 33.95 -7.07
C LYS A 246 5.79 33.04 -8.28
N LEU A 247 6.09 31.77 -7.99
CA LEU A 247 6.30 30.73 -8.98
C LEU A 247 5.02 29.90 -9.16
N THR A 248 4.86 29.33 -10.34
CA THR A 248 3.91 28.23 -10.54
C THR A 248 4.55 26.90 -10.13
N PRO A 249 3.77 25.87 -9.80
CA PRO A 249 4.31 24.57 -9.41
C PRO A 249 5.31 23.96 -10.40
N ARG A 250 5.11 24.19 -11.70
CA ARG A 250 6.00 23.74 -12.79
C ARG A 250 7.32 24.50 -12.88
N ASN A 251 7.38 25.69 -12.30
CA ASN A 251 8.58 26.54 -12.33
C ASN A 251 9.41 26.43 -11.05
N ILE A 252 9.05 25.53 -10.14
CA ILE A 252 9.90 25.21 -8.98
C ILE A 252 11.08 24.36 -9.46
N ASP A 253 12.27 24.79 -9.08
CA ASP A 253 13.47 23.96 -9.19
C ASP A 253 13.43 22.85 -8.14
N GLY A 254 13.44 21.60 -8.60
CA GLY A 254 13.34 20.42 -7.74
C GLY A 254 14.57 20.21 -6.86
N GLU A 255 15.76 20.64 -7.30
CA GLU A 255 16.98 20.58 -6.49
C GLU A 255 16.87 21.53 -5.30
N SER A 256 16.45 22.77 -5.53
CA SER A 256 16.17 23.75 -4.46
C SER A 256 15.12 23.25 -3.45
N LEU A 257 14.07 22.57 -3.93
CA LEU A 257 13.08 21.94 -3.04
C LEU A 257 13.72 20.83 -2.19
N ARG A 258 14.54 19.97 -2.80
CA ARG A 258 15.29 18.91 -2.10
C ARG A 258 16.19 19.48 -1.00
N GLU A 259 16.89 20.59 -1.25
CA GLU A 259 17.71 21.26 -0.24
C GLU A 259 16.89 21.74 0.97
N ILE A 260 15.68 22.25 0.74
CA ILE A 260 14.77 22.65 1.82
C ILE A 260 14.34 21.45 2.65
N LEU A 261 14.00 20.34 1.98
CA LEU A 261 13.64 19.10 2.67
C LEU A 261 14.80 18.54 3.49
N ASN A 262 16.03 18.66 3.01
CA ASN A 262 17.23 18.28 3.76
C ASN A 262 17.47 19.13 4.99
N LYS A 263 17.10 20.42 4.98
CA LYS A 263 17.11 21.27 6.19
C LYS A 263 16.12 20.78 7.25
N ASP A 264 15.04 20.12 6.83
CA ASP A 264 14.09 19.42 7.70
C ASP A 264 14.52 17.97 8.04
N ASN A 265 15.77 17.60 7.72
CA ASN A 265 16.32 16.25 7.95
C ASN A 265 15.54 15.15 7.20
N ALA A 266 15.07 15.43 5.97
CA ALA A 266 14.49 14.43 5.07
C ALA A 266 15.52 13.40 4.57
N ARG A 267 16.83 13.67 4.72
CA ARG A 267 17.94 12.79 4.34
C ARG A 267 17.82 12.30 2.91
N LEU A 268 17.75 13.26 1.98
CA LEU A 268 17.77 13.08 0.54
C LEU A 268 19.18 13.32 -0.03
N ASP A 269 20.19 13.62 0.78
CA ASP A 269 21.61 13.69 0.37
C ASP A 269 22.31 12.32 0.37
#